data_AF-A0A968ZZ06-F1
#
_entry.id   AF-A0A968ZZ06-F1
#
_cell.length_a   1.000
_cell.length_b   1.000
_cell.length_c   1.000
_cell.angle_alpha   90.00
_cell.angle_beta   90.00
_cell.angle_gamma   90.00
#
_symmetry.space_group_name_H-M   'P 1'
#
loop_
_entity.id
_entity.type
_entity.pdbx_description
1 polymer ?
#
loop_
_entity_poly.entity_id
_entity_poly.type
_entity_poly.pdbx_seq_one_letter_code
_entity_poly.pdbx_strand_id
1 'polypeptide(L)'
;MKKSIRIRLLMAIVASATIAILPQIVFADGPGDEAGERPAQADGSGDEGGSLSRRPFQFALITDMPYNSGEVAQLDNLISEVNSERSLSFVLHGGDVKSGSSVCSSELLQARFDQFQKFNLPFIYTPGDNEWTDCHREAAGRFNPIERLAKVREIFYPRIGFSTGRRPQRLVPDGRNKGAIQEVSGLPV
;
A
#
# COMPACT_ATOMS: atom_id res chain seq x y z
N MET A 1 21.99 -44.65 -2.45
CA MET A 1 22.73 -43.38 -2.53
C MET A 1 22.17 -42.55 -3.69
N LYS A 2 21.29 -41.57 -3.42
CA LYS A 2 20.77 -40.63 -4.43
C LYS A 2 21.31 -39.24 -4.07
N LYS A 3 22.21 -38.70 -4.91
CA LYS A 3 22.82 -37.38 -4.69
C LYS A 3 21.78 -36.30 -5.00
N SER A 4 21.43 -35.50 -4.00
CA SER A 4 20.58 -34.33 -4.13
C SER A 4 21.39 -33.17 -4.69
N ILE A 5 21.09 -32.73 -5.91
CA ILE A 5 21.62 -31.50 -6.49
C ILE A 5 20.80 -30.34 -5.93
N ARG A 6 21.40 -29.51 -5.08
CA ARG A 6 20.82 -28.22 -4.66
C ARG A 6 21.35 -27.15 -5.60
N ILE A 7 20.52 -26.70 -6.55
CA ILE A 7 20.81 -25.53 -7.37
C ILE A 7 20.59 -24.29 -6.49
N ARG A 8 21.68 -23.63 -6.09
CA ARG A 8 21.63 -22.28 -5.51
C ARG A 8 21.48 -21.30 -6.67
N LEU A 9 20.28 -20.74 -6.85
CA LEU A 9 20.07 -19.60 -7.74
C LEU A 9 20.68 -18.37 -7.07
N LEU A 10 21.81 -17.91 -7.61
CA LEU A 10 22.41 -16.63 -7.25
C LEU A 10 21.55 -15.54 -7.92
N MET A 11 20.81 -14.77 -7.13
CA MET A 11 20.17 -13.53 -7.59
C MET A 11 21.29 -12.55 -7.99
N ALA A 12 21.40 -12.26 -9.28
CA ALA A 12 22.27 -11.21 -9.78
C ALA A 12 21.65 -9.86 -9.44
N ILE A 13 22.26 -9.15 -8.50
CA ILE A 13 22.04 -7.72 -8.29
C ILE A 13 22.63 -7.01 -9.50
N VAL A 14 21.78 -6.47 -10.39
CA VAL A 14 22.22 -5.49 -11.38
C VAL A 14 22.41 -4.18 -10.63
N ALA A 15 23.62 -3.95 -10.13
CA ALA A 15 24.07 -2.66 -9.67
C ALA A 15 24.31 -1.77 -10.89
N SER A 16 23.35 -0.91 -11.24
CA SER A 16 23.66 0.25 -12.07
C SER A 16 24.14 1.36 -11.15
N ALA A 17 25.46 1.51 -11.07
CA ALA A 17 26.09 2.63 -10.41
C ALA A 17 25.97 3.88 -11.29
N THR A 18 25.15 4.83 -10.88
CA THR A 18 25.44 6.26 -11.10
C THR A 18 25.35 6.97 -9.76
N ILE A 19 26.51 7.40 -9.29
CA ILE A 19 26.70 8.25 -8.12
C ILE A 19 26.29 9.66 -8.55
N ALA A 20 25.25 10.19 -7.92
CA ALA A 20 25.06 11.62 -7.74
C ALA A 20 24.77 11.89 -6.28
N ILE A 21 25.43 12.92 -5.78
CA ILE A 21 25.76 13.18 -4.38
C ILE A 21 24.82 14.26 -3.82
N LEU A 22 24.30 14.01 -2.61
CA LEU A 22 23.69 14.90 -1.59
C LEU A 22 22.25 15.42 -1.76
N PRO A 23 21.54 15.77 -0.66
CA PRO A 23 21.87 15.59 0.76
C PRO A 23 20.89 14.69 1.53
N GLN A 24 21.41 14.08 2.60
CA GLN A 24 20.62 13.52 3.70
C GLN A 24 19.72 14.62 4.26
N ILE A 25 18.40 14.39 4.29
CA ILE A 25 17.49 15.23 5.06
C ILE A 25 17.79 14.96 6.53
N VAL A 26 18.58 15.84 7.12
CA VAL A 26 18.74 16.00 8.56
C VAL A 26 17.48 16.71 9.05
N PHE A 27 16.69 16.06 9.89
CA PHE A 27 15.69 16.76 10.68
C PHE A 27 16.44 17.63 11.70
N ALA A 28 16.24 18.94 11.61
CA ALA A 28 16.71 19.88 12.60
C ALA A 28 15.92 19.65 13.90
N ASP A 29 16.59 19.14 14.94
CA ASP A 29 16.17 19.38 16.30
C ASP A 29 16.33 20.88 16.56
N GLY A 30 15.21 21.55 16.88
CA GLY A 30 15.19 22.96 17.23
C GLY A 30 15.97 23.22 18.52
N PRO A 31 16.56 24.42 18.69
CA PRO A 31 17.25 24.78 19.91
C PRO A 31 16.24 24.99 21.05
N GLY A 32 16.34 24.16 22.09
CA GLY A 32 15.77 24.44 23.40
C GLY A 32 16.71 25.33 24.20
N ASP A 33 16.15 26.36 24.82
CA ASP A 33 16.82 27.34 25.66
C ASP A 33 17.57 26.70 26.84
N GLU A 34 18.81 27.15 27.07
CA GLU A 34 19.55 26.91 28.32
C GLU A 34 19.13 27.92 29.40
N ALA A 35 18.80 27.42 30.59
CA ALA A 35 19.17 28.05 31.86
C ALA A 35 18.85 27.12 33.05
N GLY A 36 19.85 26.86 33.92
CA GLY A 36 19.58 26.68 35.36
C GLY A 36 20.26 25.49 36.06
N GLU A 37 21.40 25.78 36.69
CA GLU A 37 22.23 24.97 37.59
C GLU A 37 21.53 24.36 38.85
N ARG A 38 21.75 23.06 39.16
CA ARG A 38 22.51 22.54 40.35
C ARG A 38 22.27 21.05 40.66
N PRO A 39 23.24 20.35 41.30
CA PRO A 39 23.29 18.89 41.39
C PRO A 39 22.70 18.32 42.68
N ALA A 40 22.20 17.09 42.62
CA ALA A 40 22.08 16.20 43.77
C ALA A 40 22.23 14.74 43.31
N GLN A 41 23.22 14.05 43.87
CA GLN A 41 23.36 12.61 43.83
C GLN A 41 22.33 11.95 44.75
N ALA A 42 21.67 10.90 44.30
CA ALA A 42 21.33 9.73 45.13
C ALA A 42 20.94 8.57 44.21
N ASP A 43 21.51 7.41 44.55
CA ASP A 43 21.09 6.00 44.37
C ASP A 43 20.38 5.58 43.05
N GLY A 44 20.69 4.45 42.42
CA GLY A 44 20.92 3.16 43.02
C GLY A 44 19.74 2.21 42.73
N SER A 45 19.39 2.00 41.46
CA SER A 45 18.74 0.77 41.01
C SER A 45 18.80 0.67 39.50
N GLY A 46 19.58 -0.28 38.99
CA GLY A 46 19.59 -0.62 37.58
C GLY A 46 18.22 -1.11 37.16
N ASP A 47 17.56 -0.35 36.30
CA ASP A 47 16.55 -0.88 35.42
C ASP A 47 17.30 -1.25 34.13
N GLU A 48 17.66 -2.54 34.00
CA GLU A 48 17.95 -3.12 32.70
C GLU A 48 16.63 -3.10 31.91
N GLY A 49 16.29 -1.91 31.41
CA GLY A 49 15.25 -1.68 30.44
C GLY A 49 15.67 -2.37 29.17
N GLY A 50 15.44 -3.68 29.12
CA GLY A 50 15.61 -4.50 27.94
C GLY A 50 14.90 -3.79 26.81
N SER A 51 15.70 -3.23 25.89
CA SER A 51 15.24 -2.69 24.63
C SER A 51 14.51 -3.82 23.91
N LEU A 52 13.20 -3.94 24.16
CA LEU A 52 12.30 -4.65 23.27
C LEU A 52 12.50 -3.95 21.94
N SER A 53 13.25 -4.58 21.03
CA SER A 53 13.43 -4.04 19.70
C SER A 53 12.04 -4.03 19.07
N ARG A 54 11.37 -2.87 19.16
CA ARG A 54 10.07 -2.67 18.56
C ARG A 54 10.34 -2.81 17.07
N ARG A 55 9.97 -3.95 16.50
CA ARG A 55 10.17 -4.20 15.07
C ARG A 55 9.64 -2.98 14.31
N PRO A 56 10.42 -2.43 13.38
CA PRO A 56 9.98 -1.26 12.64
C PRO A 56 8.69 -1.57 11.92
N PHE A 57 7.73 -0.66 12.02
CA PHE A 57 6.47 -0.74 11.30
C PHE A 57 6.74 -0.57 9.80
N GLN A 58 6.30 -1.55 9.01
CA GLN A 58 6.56 -1.61 7.58
C GLN A 58 5.31 -2.02 6.84
N PHE A 59 5.13 -1.47 5.63
CA PHE A 59 4.05 -1.80 4.71
C PHE A 59 4.56 -1.63 3.28
N ALA A 60 3.91 -2.28 2.32
CA ALA A 60 4.21 -2.10 0.91
C ALA A 60 3.32 -1.01 0.31
N LEU A 61 3.90 -0.11 -0.48
CA LEU A 61 3.19 0.86 -1.30
C LEU A 61 3.40 0.51 -2.77
N ILE A 62 2.30 0.41 -3.51
CA ILE A 62 2.25 0.14 -4.95
C ILE A 62 1.38 1.24 -5.57
N THR A 63 1.69 1.70 -6.78
CA THR A 63 0.88 2.69 -7.49
C THR A 63 1.12 2.54 -8.99
N ASP A 64 0.20 3.06 -9.81
CA ASP A 64 0.39 3.21 -11.26
C ASP A 64 0.69 1.90 -12.00
N MET A 65 0.10 0.79 -11.54
CA MET A 65 0.22 -0.49 -12.20
C MET A 65 -0.96 -1.42 -11.87
N PRO A 66 -1.28 -2.38 -12.74
CA PRO A 66 -0.70 -2.64 -14.05
C PRO A 66 -1.52 -2.05 -15.21
N TYR A 67 -0.84 -1.42 -16.17
CA TYR A 67 -1.44 -0.80 -17.36
C TYR A 67 -1.52 -1.74 -18.56
N ASN A 68 -0.66 -2.74 -18.62
CA ASN A 68 -0.57 -3.67 -19.74
C ASN A 68 -0.31 -5.11 -19.25
N SER A 69 -0.38 -6.08 -20.17
CA SER A 69 -0.20 -7.50 -19.85
C SER A 69 1.18 -7.84 -19.26
N GLY A 70 2.23 -7.11 -19.65
CA GLY A 70 3.57 -7.27 -19.09
C GLY A 70 3.59 -6.86 -17.62
N GLU A 71 3.02 -5.70 -17.29
CA GLU A 71 2.90 -5.23 -15.92
C GLU A 71 1.95 -6.09 -15.07
N VAL A 72 0.92 -6.71 -15.67
CA VAL A 72 0.08 -7.69 -14.97
C VAL A 72 0.93 -8.86 -14.48
N ALA A 73 1.84 -9.38 -15.32
CA ALA A 73 2.75 -10.44 -14.92
C ALA A 73 3.78 -9.95 -13.88
N GLN A 74 4.26 -8.70 -13.99
CA GLN A 74 5.15 -8.11 -12.99
C GLN A 74 4.44 -7.95 -11.63
N LEU A 75 3.18 -7.53 -11.62
CA LEU A 75 2.39 -7.45 -10.41
C LEU A 75 2.20 -8.83 -9.76
N ASP A 76 1.99 -9.89 -10.54
CA ASP A 76 1.91 -11.25 -10.01
C ASP A 76 3.23 -11.70 -9.34
N ASN A 77 4.38 -11.29 -9.88
CA ASN A 77 5.68 -11.52 -9.25
C ASN A 77 5.83 -10.70 -7.96
N LEU A 78 5.47 -9.41 -7.99
CA LEU A 78 5.50 -8.53 -6.82
C LEU A 78 4.59 -9.04 -5.70
N ILE A 79 3.40 -9.55 -6.03
CA ILE A 79 2.50 -10.22 -5.08
C ILE A 79 3.20 -11.40 -4.43
N SER A 80 3.93 -12.23 -5.18
CA SER A 80 4.67 -13.37 -4.64
C SER A 80 5.78 -12.92 -3.67
N GLU A 81 6.52 -11.88 -4.02
CA GLU A 81 7.58 -11.32 -3.17
C GLU A 81 7.03 -10.73 -1.87
N VAL A 82 6.03 -9.85 -1.97
CA VAL A 82 5.34 -9.26 -0.82
C VAL A 82 4.73 -10.33 0.08
N ASN A 83 4.15 -11.38 -0.50
CA ASN A 83 3.59 -12.51 0.27
C ASN A 83 4.66 -13.33 1.02
N SER A 84 5.92 -13.26 0.60
CA SER A 84 7.04 -13.91 1.28
C SER A 84 7.60 -13.10 2.45
N GLU A 85 7.32 -11.80 2.48
CA GLU A 85 7.83 -10.87 3.49
C GLU A 85 7.00 -10.86 4.77
N ARG A 86 7.59 -11.31 5.87
CA ARG A 86 6.90 -11.48 7.16
C ARG A 86 6.81 -10.22 8.01
N SER A 87 7.58 -9.18 7.67
CA SER A 87 7.63 -7.92 8.42
C SER A 87 6.54 -6.92 8.00
N LEU A 88 5.91 -7.12 6.85
CA LEU A 88 4.90 -6.21 6.31
C LEU A 88 3.57 -6.36 7.04
N SER A 89 2.97 -5.23 7.40
CA SER A 89 1.69 -5.17 8.11
C SER A 89 0.49 -5.17 7.16
N PHE A 90 0.61 -4.49 6.01
CA PHE A 90 -0.39 -4.43 4.95
C PHE A 90 0.24 -4.00 3.62
N VAL A 91 -0.58 -4.00 2.57
CA VAL A 91 -0.27 -3.44 1.25
C VAL A 91 -1.24 -2.30 0.96
N LEU A 92 -0.72 -1.17 0.48
CA LEU A 92 -1.50 -0.03 -0.01
C LEU A 92 -1.26 0.12 -1.51
N HIS A 93 -2.33 0.18 -2.29
CA HIS A 93 -2.28 0.58 -3.69
C HIS A 93 -2.83 2.00 -3.86
N GLY A 94 -1.99 2.90 -4.37
CA GLY A 94 -2.25 4.34 -4.48
C GLY A 94 -3.28 4.74 -5.53
N GLY A 95 -3.60 3.84 -6.46
CA GLY A 95 -4.56 4.09 -7.53
C GLY A 95 -3.93 3.82 -8.88
N ASP A 96 -4.66 4.15 -9.94
CA ASP A 96 -4.20 4.00 -11.32
C ASP A 96 -3.81 2.55 -11.63
N VAL A 97 -4.83 1.69 -11.71
CA VAL A 97 -4.73 0.25 -12.00
C VAL A 97 -4.96 -0.04 -13.50
N LYS A 98 -5.02 1.03 -14.28
CA LYS A 98 -5.10 1.07 -15.75
C LYS A 98 -4.52 2.39 -16.23
N SER A 99 -4.02 2.44 -17.46
CA SER A 99 -3.60 3.72 -18.05
C SER A 99 -4.82 4.59 -18.33
N GLY A 100 -4.66 5.91 -18.42
CA GLY A 100 -5.75 6.83 -18.80
C GLY A 100 -6.34 6.63 -20.21
N SER A 101 -5.71 5.79 -21.03
CA SER A 101 -6.17 5.44 -22.39
C SER A 101 -6.72 4.01 -22.50
N SER A 102 -6.60 3.20 -21.45
CA SER A 102 -7.22 1.86 -21.42
C SER A 102 -8.74 2.00 -21.23
N VAL A 103 -9.52 1.10 -21.85
CA VAL A 103 -10.98 1.09 -21.71
C VAL A 103 -11.38 0.96 -20.24
N CYS A 104 -12.27 1.83 -19.75
CA CYS A 104 -12.78 1.80 -18.36
C CYS A 104 -13.89 0.76 -18.15
N SER A 105 -13.67 -0.47 -18.62
CA SER A 105 -14.67 -1.53 -18.51
C SER A 105 -14.75 -2.07 -17.08
N SER A 106 -15.94 -2.54 -16.67
CA SER A 106 -16.14 -3.15 -15.35
C SER A 106 -15.34 -4.44 -15.22
N GLU A 107 -15.16 -5.17 -16.31
CA GLU A 107 -14.39 -6.42 -16.40
C GLU A 107 -12.90 -6.16 -16.13
N LEU A 108 -12.34 -5.06 -16.65
CA LEU A 108 -10.96 -4.67 -16.35
C LEU A 108 -10.82 -4.38 -14.86
N LEU A 109 -11.70 -3.55 -14.30
CA LEU A 109 -11.67 -3.21 -12.88
C LEU A 109 -11.80 -4.46 -11.99
N GLN A 110 -12.71 -5.38 -12.34
CA GLN A 110 -12.89 -6.64 -11.62
C GLN A 110 -11.63 -7.52 -11.71
N ALA A 111 -11.01 -7.62 -12.89
CA ALA A 111 -9.78 -8.39 -13.06
C ALA A 111 -8.62 -7.84 -12.22
N ARG A 112 -8.54 -6.51 -12.06
CA ARG A 112 -7.55 -5.86 -11.18
C ARG A 112 -7.83 -6.16 -9.72
N PHE A 113 -9.08 -6.02 -9.30
CA PHE A 113 -9.51 -6.40 -7.96
C PHE A 113 -9.15 -7.86 -7.65
N ASP A 114 -9.54 -8.81 -8.51
CA ASP A 114 -9.26 -10.24 -8.34
C ASP A 114 -7.76 -10.52 -8.23
N GLN A 115 -6.94 -9.80 -8.99
CA GLN A 115 -5.49 -9.90 -8.90
C GLN A 115 -4.98 -9.45 -7.51
N PHE A 116 -5.48 -8.34 -6.96
CA PHE A 116 -5.10 -7.88 -5.62
C PHE A 116 -5.57 -8.83 -4.51
N GLN A 117 -6.64 -9.60 -4.72
CA GLN A 117 -7.08 -10.61 -3.75
C GLN A 117 -6.09 -11.77 -3.57
N LYS A 118 -5.01 -11.82 -4.37
CA LYS A 118 -3.89 -12.75 -4.19
C LYS A 118 -2.94 -12.35 -3.05
N PHE A 119 -3.00 -11.11 -2.54
CA PHE A 119 -2.22 -10.71 -1.36
C PHE A 119 -2.68 -11.48 -0.10
N ASN A 120 -1.73 -12.05 0.63
CA ASN A 120 -1.94 -12.74 1.90
C ASN A 120 -2.14 -11.76 3.08
N LEU A 121 -1.75 -10.50 2.88
CA LEU A 121 -1.85 -9.39 3.82
C LEU A 121 -3.18 -8.64 3.64
N PRO A 122 -3.56 -7.77 4.60
CA PRO A 122 -4.58 -6.76 4.35
C PRO A 122 -4.19 -5.90 3.14
N PHE A 123 -5.11 -5.71 2.20
CA PHE A 123 -4.93 -4.86 1.03
C PHE A 123 -5.84 -3.64 1.11
N ILE A 124 -5.25 -2.45 0.98
CA ILE A 124 -5.94 -1.16 1.01
C ILE A 124 -5.78 -0.52 -0.36
N TYR A 125 -6.85 0.06 -0.88
CA TYR A 125 -6.88 0.69 -2.19
C TYR A 125 -7.44 2.11 -2.10
N THR A 126 -6.83 3.03 -2.85
CA THR A 126 -7.38 4.34 -3.17
C THR A 126 -7.55 4.46 -4.69
N PRO A 127 -8.65 5.02 -5.20
CA PRO A 127 -8.80 5.27 -6.63
C PRO A 127 -7.83 6.35 -7.10
N GLY A 128 -7.22 6.14 -8.27
CA GLY A 128 -6.54 7.19 -9.04
C GLY A 128 -7.47 7.77 -10.08
N ASP A 129 -7.04 8.75 -10.89
CA ASP A 129 -7.91 9.41 -11.88
C ASP A 129 -8.25 8.50 -13.07
N ASN A 130 -7.39 7.52 -13.37
CA ASN A 130 -7.53 6.63 -14.52
C ASN A 130 -8.75 5.71 -14.43
N GLU A 131 -9.26 5.42 -13.24
CA GLU A 131 -10.43 4.54 -13.05
C GLU A 131 -11.77 5.26 -13.14
N TRP A 132 -11.79 6.60 -13.17
CA TRP A 132 -13.03 7.38 -13.16
C TRP A 132 -12.93 8.68 -13.94
N THR A 133 -12.20 9.69 -13.45
CA THR A 133 -12.16 11.02 -14.09
C THR A 133 -11.67 10.95 -15.51
N ASP A 134 -10.69 10.12 -15.84
CA ASP A 134 -10.18 9.96 -17.21
C ASP A 134 -11.06 9.10 -18.13
N CYS A 135 -12.07 8.42 -17.59
CA CYS A 135 -12.89 7.53 -18.38
C CYS A 135 -13.77 8.23 -19.44
N HIS A 136 -13.92 9.56 -19.34
CA HIS A 136 -14.59 10.37 -20.37
C HIS A 136 -13.79 10.45 -21.67
N ARG A 137 -12.48 10.13 -21.66
CA ARG A 137 -11.63 10.17 -22.85
C ARG A 137 -12.11 9.18 -23.89
N GLU A 138 -11.91 9.51 -25.16
CA GLU A 138 -12.33 8.68 -26.29
C GLU A 138 -11.68 7.29 -26.25
N ALA A 139 -10.36 7.23 -26.04
CA ALA A 139 -9.61 5.97 -25.92
C ALA A 139 -10.08 5.10 -24.74
N ALA A 140 -10.55 5.73 -23.66
CA ALA A 140 -11.06 5.03 -22.47
C ALA A 140 -12.52 4.56 -22.63
N GLY A 141 -13.19 4.88 -23.75
CA GLY A 141 -14.54 4.44 -24.08
C GLY A 141 -15.65 5.45 -23.79
N ARG A 142 -15.32 6.71 -23.46
CA ARG A 142 -16.29 7.81 -23.22
C ARG A 142 -17.32 7.50 -22.13
N PHE A 143 -16.92 6.75 -21.09
CA PHE A 143 -17.78 6.45 -19.95
C PHE A 143 -18.04 7.72 -19.12
N ASN A 144 -19.16 7.72 -18.39
CA ASN A 144 -19.47 8.77 -17.42
C ASN A 144 -18.57 8.63 -16.17
N PRO A 145 -17.77 9.66 -15.80
CA PRO A 145 -16.88 9.58 -14.65
C PRO A 145 -17.55 9.28 -13.30
N ILE A 146 -18.75 9.80 -13.07
CA ILE A 146 -19.46 9.61 -11.79
C ILE A 146 -19.99 8.19 -11.68
N GLU A 147 -20.50 7.63 -12.77
CA GLU A 147 -20.90 6.23 -12.82
C GLU A 147 -19.70 5.31 -12.65
N ARG A 148 -18.56 5.62 -13.28
CA ARG A 148 -17.31 4.86 -13.07
C ARG A 148 -16.81 4.94 -11.63
N LEU A 149 -16.85 6.10 -10.99
CA LEU A 149 -16.52 6.23 -9.57
C LEU A 149 -17.43 5.35 -8.68
N ALA A 150 -18.73 5.28 -8.99
CA ALA A 150 -19.65 4.39 -8.30
C ALA A 150 -19.26 2.91 -8.50
N LYS A 151 -18.91 2.51 -9.73
CA LYS A 151 -18.45 1.15 -10.03
C LYS A 151 -17.14 0.79 -9.33
N VAL A 152 -16.17 1.70 -9.28
CA VAL A 152 -14.93 1.52 -8.51
C VAL A 152 -15.25 1.31 -7.03
N ARG A 153 -16.19 2.10 -6.48
CA ARG A 153 -16.60 1.97 -5.09
C ARG A 153 -17.24 0.62 -4.78
N GLU A 154 -18.12 0.15 -5.66
CA GLU A 154 -18.78 -1.15 -5.59
C GLU A 154 -17.78 -2.31 -5.59
N ILE A 155 -16.81 -2.29 -6.51
CA ILE A 155 -15.84 -3.39 -6.67
C ILE A 155 -14.79 -3.37 -5.55
N PHE A 156 -14.15 -2.23 -5.30
CA PHE A 156 -12.96 -2.16 -4.43
C PHE A 156 -13.30 -2.00 -2.95
N TYR A 157 -14.54 -1.66 -2.59
CA TYR A 157 -14.99 -1.54 -1.20
C TYR A 157 -16.22 -2.41 -0.92
N PRO A 158 -16.13 -3.73 -1.15
CA PRO A 158 -17.28 -4.65 -1.06
C PRO A 158 -17.82 -4.78 0.38
N ARG A 159 -17.02 -4.38 1.38
CA ARG A 159 -17.41 -4.33 2.79
C ARG A 159 -16.90 -3.06 3.43
N ILE A 160 -17.82 -2.15 3.72
CA ILE A 160 -17.52 -0.84 4.32
C ILE A 160 -16.79 -1.03 5.66
N GLY A 161 -15.72 -0.24 5.88
CA GLY A 161 -14.94 -0.27 7.12
C GLY A 161 -13.98 -1.45 7.22
N PHE A 162 -13.72 -2.18 6.13
CA PHE A 162 -12.73 -3.25 6.09
C PHE A 162 -11.84 -3.14 4.84
N SER A 163 -10.58 -3.54 4.99
CA SER A 163 -9.67 -3.78 3.86
C SER A 163 -10.07 -5.05 3.10
N THR A 164 -9.37 -5.35 2.01
CA THR A 164 -9.50 -6.63 1.29
C THR A 164 -8.22 -7.46 1.41
N GLY A 165 -7.91 -8.31 0.42
CA GLY A 165 -6.89 -9.36 0.54
C GLY A 165 -7.38 -10.58 1.32
N ARG A 166 -6.50 -11.56 1.53
CA ARG A 166 -6.86 -12.83 2.22
C ARG A 166 -6.96 -12.70 3.73
N ARG A 167 -6.42 -11.63 4.31
CA ARG A 167 -6.53 -11.32 5.74
C ARG A 167 -7.05 -9.90 5.96
N PRO A 168 -8.32 -9.62 5.62
CA PRO A 168 -8.93 -8.30 5.82
C PRO A 168 -8.78 -7.79 7.27
N GLN A 169 -8.54 -6.50 7.42
CA GLN A 169 -8.54 -5.81 8.71
C GLN A 169 -9.62 -4.72 8.76
N ARG A 170 -10.06 -4.40 9.97
CA ARG A 170 -11.00 -3.30 10.20
C ARG A 170 -10.28 -1.97 9.97
N LEU A 171 -10.85 -1.14 9.11
CA LEU A 171 -10.43 0.23 8.89
C LEU A 171 -11.21 1.14 9.83
N VAL A 172 -10.51 2.01 10.54
CA VAL A 172 -11.11 2.97 11.46
C VAL A 172 -11.04 4.34 10.79
N PRO A 173 -12.18 5.02 10.55
CA PRO A 173 -12.16 6.40 10.11
C PRO A 173 -11.43 7.27 11.12
N ASP A 174 -10.67 8.26 10.64
CA ASP A 174 -10.28 9.37 11.51
C ASP A 174 -11.55 9.98 12.10
N GLY A 175 -11.57 10.18 13.42
CA GLY A 175 -12.75 10.45 14.25
C GLY A 175 -13.53 11.71 13.89
N ARG A 176 -13.08 12.47 12.89
CA ARG A 176 -13.76 13.62 12.28
C ARG A 176 -14.89 13.24 11.32
N ASN A 177 -15.00 11.98 10.88
CA ASN A 177 -16.02 11.51 9.93
C ASN A 177 -16.79 10.27 10.41
N LYS A 178 -17.30 10.28 11.65
CA LYS A 178 -18.14 9.18 12.17
C LYS A 178 -19.46 9.00 11.40
N GLY A 179 -19.95 10.04 10.69
CA GLY A 179 -21.21 10.00 9.93
C GLY A 179 -21.12 9.35 8.54
N ALA A 180 -19.94 9.32 7.91
CA ALA A 180 -19.81 8.89 6.51
C ALA A 180 -20.04 7.38 6.29
N ILE A 181 -19.89 6.55 7.33
CA ILE A 181 -20.18 5.11 7.24
C ILE A 181 -21.68 4.82 7.36
N GLN A 182 -22.44 5.70 8.02
CA GLN A 182 -23.86 5.44 8.28
C GLN A 182 -24.73 5.78 7.06
N GLU A 183 -24.36 6.78 6.25
CA GLU A 183 -25.16 7.22 5.11
C GLU A 183 -25.17 6.25 3.91
N VAL A 184 -24.14 5.39 3.76
CA VAL A 184 -24.10 4.44 2.63
C VAL A 184 -25.02 3.23 2.85
N SER A 185 -25.55 3.05 4.08
CA SER A 185 -26.55 2.02 4.38
C SER A 185 -27.97 2.39 3.93
N GLY A 186 -28.16 3.58 3.33
CA GLY A 186 -29.47 4.13 2.95
C GLY A 186 -29.67 4.44 1.46
N LEU A 187 -28.74 4.11 0.57
CA LEU A 187 -28.93 4.32 -0.87
C LEU A 187 -29.56 3.08 -1.51
N PRO A 188 -30.71 3.22 -2.22
CA PRO A 188 -31.31 2.09 -2.91
C PRO A 188 -30.41 1.62 -4.06
N VAL A 189 -30.32 0.29 -4.19
CA VAL A 189 -29.75 -0.45 -5.33
C VAL A 189 -30.41 -0.07 -6.65
#